data_AF-A0AAE1WPC1-F1
#
_entry.id   AF-A0AAE1WPC1-F1
#
_cell.length_a   1.000
_cell.length_b   1.000
_cell.length_c   1.000
_cell.angle_alpha   90.00
_cell.angle_beta   90.00
_cell.angle_gamma   90.00
#
_symmetry.space_group_name_H-M   'P 1'
#
loop_
_entity.id
_entity.type
_entity.pdbx_description
1 polymer ?
#
loop_
_entity_poly.entity_id
_entity_poly.type
_entity_poly.pdbx_seq_one_letter_code
_entity_poly.pdbx_strand_id
1 'polypeptide(L)'
;MWHTPSLSTSVVSPSEKRDVVLQLINKSTVSETESRNNLRIQEARNSAVAQAQSEGCMGNFKIFDSPYGNYLVPVIPTRAELGG
;
A
#
# COMPACT_ATOMS: atom_id res chain seq x y z
N MET A 1 -42.18 26.44 -42.69
CA MET A 1 -40.89 26.84 -42.08
C MET A 1 -40.66 25.94 -40.88
N TRP A 2 -39.66 25.06 -40.93
CA TRP A 2 -39.28 24.15 -39.85
C TRP A 2 -37.92 24.61 -39.31
N HIS A 3 -37.80 24.81 -37.99
CA HIS A 3 -36.52 25.07 -37.33
C HIS A 3 -35.96 23.76 -36.79
N THR A 4 -34.71 23.45 -37.12
CA THR A 4 -33.93 22.36 -36.52
C THR A 4 -33.31 22.80 -35.20
N PRO A 5 -33.22 21.93 -34.18
CA PRO A 5 -32.43 22.20 -32.99
C PRO A 5 -30.94 21.95 -33.30
N SER A 6 -30.10 22.93 -32.97
CA SER A 6 -28.64 22.83 -33.09
C SER A 6 -28.10 21.87 -32.04
N LEU A 7 -27.53 20.75 -32.49
CA LEU A 7 -26.74 19.84 -31.67
C LEU A 7 -25.44 20.57 -31.29
N SER A 8 -25.33 20.99 -30.03
CA SER A 8 -24.12 21.58 -29.48
C SER A 8 -23.05 20.49 -29.36
N THR A 9 -22.26 20.30 -30.41
CA THR A 9 -21.01 19.55 -30.33
C THR A 9 -20.06 20.34 -29.44
N SER A 10 -20.00 20.00 -28.16
CA SER A 10 -18.90 20.40 -27.28
C SER A 10 -17.61 19.88 -27.90
N VAL A 11 -16.85 20.79 -28.49
CA VAL A 11 -15.52 20.53 -29.05
C VAL A 11 -14.60 20.22 -27.87
N VAL A 12 -14.53 18.94 -27.47
CA VAL A 12 -13.59 18.48 -26.44
C VAL A 12 -12.19 18.78 -26.95
N SER A 13 -11.48 19.63 -26.23
CA SER A 13 -10.15 20.07 -26.62
C SER A 13 -9.18 18.89 -26.53
N PRO A 14 -8.18 18.76 -27.41
CA PRO A 14 -7.18 17.68 -27.36
C PRO A 14 -6.40 17.57 -26.02
N SER A 15 -6.54 18.56 -25.13
CA SER A 15 -5.90 18.62 -23.82
C SER A 15 -6.56 17.74 -22.76
N GLU A 16 -7.88 17.53 -22.83
CA GLU A 16 -8.63 16.81 -21.78
C GLU A 16 -8.35 15.29 -21.82
N LYS A 17 -8.12 14.74 -23.02
CA LYS A 17 -7.76 13.32 -23.20
C LYS A 17 -6.38 12.99 -22.63
N ARG A 18 -5.45 13.94 -22.66
CA ARG A 18 -4.08 13.75 -22.13
C ARG A 18 -4.09 13.79 -20.61
N ASP A 19 -4.89 14.67 -20.02
CA ASP A 19 -5.03 14.77 -18.57
C ASP A 19 -5.59 13.49 -17.93
N VAL A 20 -6.67 12.94 -18.51
CA VAL A 20 -7.27 11.67 -18.06
C VAL A 20 -6.28 10.50 -18.20
N VAL A 21 -5.51 10.45 -19.29
CA VAL A 21 -4.50 9.41 -19.50
C VAL A 21 -3.36 9.53 -18.49
N LEU A 22 -2.86 10.74 -18.21
CA LEU A 22 -1.84 10.97 -17.18
C LEU A 22 -2.36 10.60 -15.78
N GLN A 23 -3.61 10.92 -15.47
CA GLN A 23 -4.23 10.60 -14.19
C GLN A 23 -4.44 9.08 -14.02
N LEU A 24 -4.83 8.38 -15.09
CA LEU A 24 -4.95 6.91 -15.11
C LEU A 24 -3.59 6.22 -14.98
N ILE A 25 -2.57 6.73 -15.67
CA ILE A 25 -1.19 6.24 -15.56
C ILE A 25 -0.69 6.43 -14.13
N ASN A 26 -0.83 7.63 -13.56
CA ASN A 26 -0.38 7.91 -12.20
C ASN A 26 -1.07 7.01 -11.17
N LYS A 27 -2.40 6.81 -11.28
CA LYS A 27 -3.16 5.91 -10.41
C LYS A 27 -2.71 4.45 -10.56
N SER A 28 -2.46 3.99 -11.79
CA SER A 28 -1.98 2.63 -12.05
C SER A 28 -0.56 2.40 -11.52
N THR A 29 0.34 3.36 -11.73
CA THR A 29 1.72 3.28 -11.24
C THR A 29 1.78 3.39 -9.72
N VAL A 30 0.90 4.16 -9.08
CA VAL A 30 0.82 4.26 -7.61
C VAL A 30 0.36 2.92 -7.03
N SER A 31 -0.72 2.34 -7.52
CA SER A 31 -1.22 1.04 -7.04
C SER A 31 -0.21 -0.09 -7.23
N GLU A 32 0.52 -0.13 -8.34
CA GLU A 32 1.54 -1.16 -8.58
C GLU A 32 2.79 -0.97 -7.70
N THR A 33 3.22 0.29 -7.51
CA THR A 33 4.36 0.63 -6.66
C THR A 33 4.05 0.35 -5.18
N GLU A 34 2.86 0.70 -4.71
CA GLU A 34 2.39 0.37 -3.38
C GLU A 34 2.30 -1.13 -3.18
N SER A 35 1.72 -1.87 -4.14
CA SER A 35 1.65 -3.34 -4.06
C SER A 35 3.04 -4.00 -3.98
N ARG A 36 4.00 -3.50 -4.77
CA ARG A 36 5.38 -4.02 -4.76
C ARG A 36 6.11 -3.68 -3.46
N ASN A 37 5.89 -2.49 -2.91
CA ASN A 37 6.47 -2.08 -1.63
C ASN A 37 5.90 -2.91 -0.48
N ASN A 38 4.60 -3.18 -0.49
CA ASN A 38 3.95 -4.06 0.49
C ASN A 38 4.50 -5.48 0.46
N LEU A 39 4.81 -6.04 -0.72
CA LEU A 39 5.43 -7.37 -0.82
C LEU A 39 6.82 -7.39 -0.17
N ARG A 40 7.67 -6.41 -0.50
CA ARG A 40 9.02 -6.29 0.08
C ARG A 40 8.99 -6.14 1.60
N ILE A 41 8.05 -5.36 2.12
CA ILE A 41 7.87 -5.16 3.56
C ILE A 41 7.49 -6.48 4.24
N GLN A 42 6.59 -7.26 3.65
CA GLN A 42 6.18 -8.57 4.19
C GLN A 42 7.33 -9.59 4.16
N GLU A 43 8.09 -9.64 3.07
CA GLU A 43 9.29 -10.49 2.97
C GLU A 43 10.30 -10.13 4.06
N ALA A 44 10.63 -8.85 4.20
CA ALA A 44 11.58 -8.36 5.19
C ALA A 44 11.11 -8.63 6.64
N ARG A 45 9.81 -8.46 6.92
CA ARG A 45 9.22 -8.85 8.21
C ARG A 45 9.42 -10.35 8.48
N ASN A 46 9.09 -11.21 7.51
CA ASN A 46 9.22 -12.65 7.69
C ASN A 46 10.68 -13.07 7.95
N SER A 47 11.63 -12.46 7.24
CA SER A 47 13.06 -12.67 7.49
C SER A 47 13.48 -12.24 8.90
N ALA A 48 13.00 -11.09 9.38
CA ALA A 48 13.29 -10.64 10.74
C ALA A 48 12.75 -11.60 11.81
N VAL A 49 11.54 -12.13 11.62
CA VAL A 49 10.95 -13.15 12.51
C VAL A 49 11.79 -14.42 12.51
N ALA A 50 12.15 -14.94 11.34
CA ALA A 50 12.94 -16.18 11.22
C ALA A 50 14.32 -16.02 11.88
N GLN A 51 14.97 -14.87 11.69
CA GLN A 51 16.24 -14.56 12.32
C GLN A 51 16.12 -14.55 13.85
N ALA A 52 15.16 -13.80 14.40
CA ALA A 52 14.95 -13.75 15.86
C ALA A 52 14.66 -15.13 16.47
N GLN A 53 13.92 -15.98 15.77
CA GLN A 53 13.69 -17.37 16.19
C GLN A 53 14.99 -18.19 16.18
N SER A 54 15.82 -18.06 15.13
CA SER A 54 17.10 -18.78 15.04
C SER A 54 18.11 -18.35 16.10
N GLU A 55 18.05 -17.09 16.53
CA GLU A 55 18.89 -16.53 17.60
C GLU A 55 18.37 -16.86 19.01
N GLY A 56 17.19 -17.49 19.12
CA GLY A 56 16.58 -17.80 20.41
C GLY A 56 16.01 -16.58 21.14
N CYS A 57 15.62 -15.52 20.43
CA CYS A 57 14.95 -14.36 21.02
C CYS A 57 13.54 -14.73 21.51
N MET A 58 13.41 -15.16 22.76
CA MET A 58 12.15 -15.59 23.39
C MET A 58 11.36 -14.44 24.07
N GLY A 59 11.67 -13.18 23.72
CA GLY A 59 11.00 -12.01 24.28
C GLY A 59 9.57 -11.84 23.78
N ASN A 60 8.83 -10.92 24.40
CA ASN A 60 7.50 -10.54 23.94
C ASN A 60 7.64 -9.44 22.90
N PHE A 61 7.25 -9.74 21.66
CA PHE A 61 7.36 -8.81 20.54
C PHE A 61 6.02 -8.68 19.84
N LYS A 62 5.71 -7.45 19.41
CA LYS A 62 4.68 -7.20 18.42
C LYS A 62 5.31 -7.23 17.03
N ILE A 63 4.71 -8.02 16.15
CA ILE A 63 5.12 -8.15 14.76
C ILE A 63 4.19 -7.31 13.90
N PHE A 64 4.74 -6.46 13.04
CA PHE A 64 3.95 -5.66 12.11
C PHE A 64 4.75 -5.26 10.86
N ASP A 65 4.03 -4.93 9.81
CA ASP A 65 4.59 -4.38 8.57
C ASP A 65 4.99 -2.92 8.82
N SER A 66 6.28 -2.63 8.69
CA SER A 66 6.84 -1.30 8.96
C SER A 66 7.67 -0.83 7.77
N PRO A 67 7.39 0.35 7.20
CA PRO A 67 8.23 0.91 6.14
C PRO A 67 9.61 1.35 6.66
N TYR A 68 9.82 1.37 7.99
CA TYR A 68 11.05 1.81 8.64
C TYR A 68 11.97 0.66 9.07
N GLY A 69 11.64 -0.60 8.74
CA GLY A 69 12.46 -1.76 9.10
C GLY A 69 12.29 -2.27 10.53
N ASN A 70 11.44 -1.63 11.34
CA ASN A 70 11.12 -2.10 12.69
C ASN A 70 9.98 -3.13 12.64
N TYR A 71 10.32 -4.38 12.34
CA TYR A 71 9.33 -5.47 12.18
C TYR A 71 9.02 -6.20 13.49
N LEU A 72 9.94 -6.12 14.46
CA LEU A 72 9.82 -6.69 15.80
C LEU A 72 10.00 -5.56 16.81
N VAL A 73 8.95 -5.23 17.55
CA VAL A 73 9.02 -4.23 18.62
C VAL A 73 8.77 -4.90 19.97
N PRO A 74 9.69 -4.77 20.94
CA PRO A 74 9.46 -5.27 22.29
C PRO A 74 8.19 -4.69 22.89
N VAL A 75 7.39 -5.53 23.53
CA VAL A 75 6.17 -5.11 24.23
C VAL A 75 6.14 -5.66 25.64
N ILE A 76 5.36 -4.99 26.49
CA ILE A 76 5.04 -5.52 27.81
C ILE A 76 4.08 -6.69 27.61
N PRO A 77 4.36 -7.88 28.19
CA PRO A 77 3.48 -9.02 28.08
C PRO A 77 2.10 -8.70 28.69
N THR A 78 1.07 -9.24 28.07
CA THR A 78 -0.29 -9.23 28.59
C THR A 78 -0.45 -10.27 29.68
N ARG A 79 -1.47 -10.10 30.53
CA ARG A 79 -1.81 -11.07 31.59
C ARG A 79 -2.04 -12.49 31.06
N ALA A 80 -2.59 -12.61 29.85
CA ALA A 80 -2.83 -13.90 29.19
C ALA A 80 -1.51 -14.62 28.86
N GLU A 81 -0.48 -13.88 28.48
CA GLU A 81 0.86 -14.42 28.15
C GLU A 81 1.66 -14.80 29.40
N LEU A 82 1.27 -14.30 30.58
CA LEU A 82 1.93 -14.60 31.86
C LEU A 82 1.28 -15.75 32.65
N GLY A 83 0.23 -16.39 32.11
CA GLY A 83 -0.41 -17.54 32.75
C GLY A 83 -1.68 -17.27 33.56
N GLY A 84 -2.20 -16.03 33.56
CA GLY A 84 -3.51 -15.69 34.14
C GLY A 84 -3.51 -15.19 35.58
#